data_AF-Q23F90-F1
#
_entry.id   AF-Q23F90-F1
#
_cell.length_a   1.000
_cell.length_b   1.000
_cell.length_c   1.000
_cell.angle_alpha   90.00
_cell.angle_beta   90.00
_cell.angle_gamma   90.00
#
_symmetry.space_group_name_H-M   'P 1'
#
loop_
_entity.id
_entity.type
_entity.pdbx_description
1 polymer ?
#
loop_
_entity_poly.entity_id
_entity_poly.type
_entity_poly.pdbx_seq_one_letter_code
_entity_poly.pdbx_strand_id
1 'polypeptide(L)'
;MSDIKKQTKNNLKRERKQKKMKYIVICLILASVLAQQEPLKPVWAPLWSQDFVEYFNVTNQIYANVGTYQYDAPNNSSRVSRSNGKQDPFCIGYLNYNTTSAPCEHLTVDNVRWMYYPDEDNCCYCCNAEQGCGILKPDWLQGATFLGFEEIYGTPAFSWVMYEGPNKPNYIWETTEANPLERSLLKIARNNYQEIYIQNQIRRDVQNITLPASCSYQNQCGAKCAVFRGEATAQAI
;
A
#
# COMPACT_ATOMS: atom_id res chain seq x y z
N MET A 1 -4.92 54.94 56.60
CA MET A 1 -5.91 54.79 55.49
C MET A 1 -5.28 54.80 54.09
N SER A 2 -4.11 55.43 53.89
CA SER A 2 -3.37 55.45 52.61
C SER A 2 -2.80 54.09 52.19
N ASP A 3 -2.20 53.35 53.13
CA ASP A 3 -1.48 52.10 52.81
C ASP A 3 -2.37 50.95 52.37
N ILE A 4 -3.59 50.85 52.91
CA ILE A 4 -4.56 49.82 52.54
C ILE A 4 -4.93 49.96 51.05
N LYS A 5 -5.18 51.18 50.56
CA LYS A 5 -5.50 51.43 49.14
C LYS A 5 -4.34 51.07 48.20
N LYS A 6 -3.10 51.21 48.66
CA LYS A 6 -1.90 50.86 47.88
C LYS A 6 -1.73 49.34 47.79
N GLN A 7 -2.01 48.62 48.87
CA GLN A 7 -1.93 47.16 48.92
C GLN A 7 -3.01 46.49 48.06
N THR A 8 -4.25 47.00 48.07
CA THR A 8 -5.33 46.48 47.21
C THR A 8 -5.03 46.67 45.71
N LYS A 9 -4.48 47.82 45.31
CA LYS A 9 -4.08 48.08 43.91
C LYS A 9 -2.96 47.14 43.44
N ASN A 10 -2.01 46.82 44.31
CA ASN A 10 -0.92 45.90 44.00
C ASN A 10 -1.41 44.47 43.83
N ASN A 11 -2.33 44.00 44.68
CA ASN A 11 -2.94 42.66 44.57
C ASN A 11 -3.73 42.52 43.26
N LEU A 12 -4.55 43.52 42.91
CA LEU A 12 -5.32 43.50 41.65
C LEU A 12 -4.42 43.49 40.40
N LYS A 13 -3.28 44.21 40.44
CA LYS A 13 -2.28 44.18 39.36
C LYS A 13 -1.61 42.80 39.26
N ARG A 14 -1.31 42.16 40.38
CA ARG A 14 -0.67 40.83 40.44
C ARG A 14 -1.61 39.75 39.88
N GLU A 15 -2.89 39.78 40.25
CA GLU A 15 -3.93 38.88 39.71
C GLU A 15 -4.16 39.07 38.21
N ARG A 16 -4.22 40.31 37.72
CA ARG A 16 -4.33 40.59 36.27
C ARG A 16 -3.12 40.07 35.50
N LYS A 17 -1.91 40.21 36.05
CA LYS A 17 -0.67 39.69 35.44
C LYS A 17 -0.65 38.16 35.41
N GLN A 18 -1.10 37.51 36.49
CA GLN A 18 -1.18 36.04 36.58
C GLN A 18 -2.26 35.47 35.66
N LYS A 19 -3.42 36.11 35.56
CA LYS A 19 -4.47 35.74 34.59
C LYS A 19 -3.98 35.87 33.14
N LYS A 20 -3.34 37.00 32.78
CA LYS A 20 -2.75 37.18 31.43
C LYS A 20 -1.71 36.11 31.10
N MET A 21 -0.84 35.76 32.06
CA MET A 21 0.17 34.72 31.86
C MET A 21 -0.45 33.33 31.68
N LYS A 22 -1.52 33.00 32.43
CA LYS A 22 -2.28 31.75 32.23
C LYS A 22 -2.90 31.66 30.83
N TYR A 23 -3.52 32.73 30.34
CA TYR A 23 -4.09 32.73 28.99
C TYR A 23 -3.03 32.60 27.89
N ILE A 24 -1.88 33.26 28.04
CA ILE A 24 -0.76 33.14 27.09
C ILE A 24 -0.23 31.70 27.02
N VAL A 25 -0.04 31.05 28.19
CA VAL A 25 0.44 29.65 28.24
C VAL A 25 -0.59 28.70 27.62
N ILE A 26 -1.89 28.90 27.88
CA ILE A 26 -2.95 28.08 27.26
C ILE A 26 -2.97 28.26 25.74
N CYS A 27 -2.87 29.49 25.23
CA CYS A 27 -2.83 29.74 23.79
C CYS A 27 -1.59 29.13 23.12
N LEU A 28 -0.43 29.14 23.78
CA LEU A 28 0.80 28.53 23.24
C LEU A 28 0.70 26.99 23.18
N ILE A 29 0.10 26.36 24.19
CA ILE A 29 -0.11 24.90 24.20
C ILE A 29 -1.13 24.49 23.12
N LEU A 30 -2.23 25.23 22.97
CA LEU A 30 -3.21 25.00 21.90
C LEU A 30 -2.62 25.18 20.50
N ALA A 31 -1.73 26.17 20.31
CA ALA A 31 -1.05 26.37 19.04
C ALA A 31 -0.08 25.23 18.69
N SER A 32 0.60 24.63 19.67
CA SER A 32 1.51 23.50 19.42
C SER A 32 0.79 22.19 19.07
N VAL A 33 -0.42 21.96 19.58
CA VAL A 33 -1.20 20.73 19.28
C VAL A 33 -1.85 20.81 17.89
N LEU A 34 -2.14 22.01 17.40
CA LEU A 34 -2.74 22.22 16.08
C LEU A 34 -1.74 22.18 14.92
N ALA A 35 -0.44 22.07 15.20
CA ALA A 35 0.62 22.12 14.20
C ALA A 35 1.30 20.76 13.95
N GLN A 36 0.63 19.64 14.26
CA GLN A 36 1.12 18.34 13.80
C GLN A 36 0.85 18.24 12.29
N GLN A 37 1.82 18.72 11.51
CA GLN A 37 1.79 18.67 10.07
C GLN A 37 1.68 17.20 9.64
N GLU A 38 0.66 16.88 8.83
CA GLU A 38 0.56 15.56 8.22
C GLU A 38 1.86 15.24 7.46
N PRO A 39 2.37 14.01 7.55
CA PRO A 39 3.51 13.62 6.74
C PRO A 39 3.17 13.78 5.26
N LEU A 40 4.19 14.02 4.43
CA LEU A 40 4.04 13.99 2.98
C LEU A 40 3.39 12.67 2.56
N LYS A 41 2.49 12.73 1.58
CA LYS A 41 1.80 11.53 1.08
C LYS A 41 2.80 10.49 0.57
N PRO A 42 2.47 9.19 0.66
CA PRO A 42 3.32 8.13 0.15
C PRO A 42 3.61 8.33 -1.33
N VAL A 43 4.88 8.13 -1.72
CA VAL A 43 5.30 8.07 -3.12
C VAL A 43 6.23 6.90 -3.24
N TRP A 44 5.86 5.92 -4.06
CA TRP A 44 6.75 4.81 -4.34
C TRP A 44 7.96 5.33 -5.10
N ALA A 45 9.12 4.87 -4.68
CA ALA A 45 10.31 5.07 -5.48
C ALA A 45 10.16 4.42 -6.88
N PRO A 46 10.84 4.96 -7.90
CA PRO A 46 10.63 4.53 -9.28
C PRO A 46 11.14 3.12 -9.56
N LEU A 47 12.13 2.64 -8.79
CA LEU A 47 12.77 1.36 -9.00
C LEU A 47 13.02 0.68 -7.65
N TRP A 48 12.45 -0.51 -7.45
CA TRP A 48 12.68 -1.31 -6.25
C TRP A 48 12.22 -2.76 -6.37
N SER A 49 12.73 -3.58 -5.45
CA SER A 49 12.19 -4.90 -5.16
C SER A 49 12.15 -5.16 -3.65
N GLN A 50 11.09 -5.82 -3.19
CA GLN A 50 10.93 -6.28 -1.81
C GLN A 50 10.30 -7.67 -1.78
N ASP A 51 10.70 -8.47 -0.80
CA ASP A 51 10.07 -9.77 -0.54
C ASP A 51 8.87 -9.60 0.39
N PHE A 52 7.89 -10.49 0.27
CA PHE A 52 6.69 -10.45 1.07
C PHE A 52 6.24 -11.85 1.50
N VAL A 53 5.44 -11.85 2.57
CA VAL A 53 4.57 -12.95 2.98
C VAL A 53 3.15 -12.45 2.89
N GLU A 54 2.32 -13.09 2.08
CA GLU A 54 0.89 -12.77 1.95
C GLU A 54 0.03 -13.84 2.61
N TYR A 55 -1.06 -13.41 3.22
CA TYR A 55 -2.07 -14.24 3.82
C TYR A 55 -3.42 -13.98 3.14
N PHE A 56 -4.13 -15.05 2.80
CA PHE A 56 -5.49 -15.00 2.27
C PHE A 56 -6.44 -15.69 3.24
N ASN A 57 -7.53 -15.02 3.58
CA ASN A 57 -8.65 -15.62 4.28
C ASN A 57 -9.74 -15.98 3.27
N VAL A 58 -9.79 -17.27 2.91
CA VAL A 58 -10.80 -17.81 2.00
C VAL A 58 -11.64 -18.79 2.82
N THR A 59 -12.95 -18.51 2.96
CA THR A 59 -13.89 -19.39 3.68
C THR A 59 -13.46 -19.75 5.11
N ASN A 60 -12.90 -18.79 5.87
CA ASN A 60 -12.36 -18.99 7.23
C ASN A 60 -11.13 -19.91 7.30
N GLN A 61 -10.48 -20.19 6.17
CA GLN A 61 -9.19 -20.85 6.11
C GLN A 61 -8.13 -19.83 5.72
N ILE A 62 -7.03 -19.82 6.48
CA ILE A 62 -5.89 -18.95 6.24
C ILE A 62 -4.88 -19.70 5.38
N TYR A 63 -4.59 -19.13 4.23
CA TYR A 63 -3.52 -19.57 3.34
C TYR A 63 -2.38 -18.58 3.41
N ALA A 64 -1.15 -19.06 3.33
CA ALA A 64 0.04 -18.23 3.29
C ALA A 64 0.81 -18.48 2.00
N ASN A 65 1.46 -17.45 1.50
CA ASN A 65 2.32 -17.51 0.34
C ASN A 65 3.49 -16.55 0.52
N VAL A 66 4.60 -16.85 -0.12
CA VAL A 66 5.77 -15.98 -0.15
C VAL A 66 6.05 -15.57 -1.58
N GLY A 67 6.66 -14.41 -1.72
CA GLY A 67 6.94 -13.87 -3.04
C GLY A 67 7.83 -12.65 -3.01
N THR A 68 8.00 -12.09 -4.20
CA THR A 68 8.78 -10.88 -4.43
C THR A 68 7.98 -9.96 -5.32
N TYR A 69 7.94 -8.69 -4.95
CA TYR A 69 7.45 -7.62 -5.83
C TYR A 69 8.66 -6.86 -6.38
N GLN A 70 8.76 -6.78 -7.70
CA GLN A 70 9.67 -5.91 -8.43
C GLN A 70 8.86 -4.83 -9.16
N TYR A 71 9.30 -3.59 -9.04
CA TYR A 71 8.65 -2.42 -9.59
C TYR A 71 9.67 -1.56 -10.33
N ASP A 72 9.34 -1.24 -11.58
CA ASP A 72 10.18 -0.45 -12.50
C ASP A 72 9.29 0.52 -13.28
N ALA A 73 8.97 1.65 -12.65
CA ALA A 73 8.16 2.69 -13.26
C ALA A 73 8.77 3.31 -14.52
N PRO A 74 10.10 3.60 -14.60
CA PRO A 74 10.73 4.13 -15.81
C PRO A 74 10.49 3.28 -17.06
N ASN A 75 10.52 1.94 -16.91
CA ASN A 75 10.22 1.01 -18.01
C ASN A 75 8.76 0.55 -18.04
N ASN A 76 7.87 1.20 -17.27
CA ASN A 76 6.45 0.87 -17.17
C ASN A 76 6.19 -0.64 -16.94
N SER A 77 6.98 -1.23 -16.03
CA SER A 77 6.94 -2.66 -15.80
C SER A 77 6.91 -3.02 -14.32
N SER A 78 6.30 -4.16 -14.02
CA SER A 78 6.27 -4.71 -12.68
C SER A 78 6.11 -6.23 -12.71
N ARG A 79 6.63 -6.90 -11.69
CA ARG A 79 6.59 -8.35 -11.54
C ARG A 79 6.25 -8.70 -10.11
N VAL A 80 5.15 -9.42 -9.92
CA VAL A 80 4.81 -10.04 -8.64
C VAL A 80 4.99 -11.54 -8.81
N SER A 81 6.08 -12.08 -8.27
CA SER A 81 6.35 -13.52 -8.30
C SER A 81 5.85 -14.15 -7.01
N ARG A 82 5.09 -15.23 -7.14
CA ARG A 82 4.53 -16.01 -6.02
C ARG A 82 5.05 -17.43 -6.08
N SER A 83 5.43 -17.97 -4.93
CA SER A 83 5.81 -19.38 -4.81
C SER A 83 4.63 -20.34 -5.01
N ASN A 84 3.40 -19.85 -4.81
CA ASN A 84 2.18 -20.61 -4.97
C ASN A 84 1.03 -19.73 -5.50
N GLY A 85 0.57 -19.97 -6.73
CA GLY A 85 -0.53 -19.24 -7.37
C GLY A 85 -1.93 -19.73 -6.99
N LYS A 86 -2.07 -20.85 -6.26
CA LYS A 86 -3.35 -21.55 -6.07
C LYS A 86 -4.48 -20.70 -5.50
N GLN A 87 -4.15 -19.70 -4.67
CA GLN A 87 -5.12 -18.85 -3.98
C GLN A 87 -5.23 -17.45 -4.59
N ASP A 88 -4.40 -17.12 -5.59
CA ASP A 88 -4.48 -15.83 -6.26
C ASP A 88 -5.54 -15.90 -7.38
N PRO A 89 -6.54 -15.01 -7.37
CA PRO A 89 -7.66 -15.05 -8.31
C PRO A 89 -7.28 -14.82 -9.77
N PHE A 90 -6.09 -14.26 -10.04
CA PHE A 90 -5.56 -14.13 -11.41
C PHE A 90 -4.86 -15.42 -11.84
N CYS A 91 -4.12 -16.07 -10.94
CA CYS A 91 -3.35 -17.28 -11.23
C CYS A 91 -4.23 -18.53 -11.44
N ILE A 92 -5.43 -18.60 -10.87
CA ILE A 92 -6.30 -19.79 -11.00
C ILE A 92 -6.99 -19.94 -12.35
N GLY A 93 -6.93 -18.93 -13.22
CA GLY A 93 -7.74 -18.84 -14.44
C GLY A 93 -7.29 -19.68 -15.63
N TYR A 94 -6.23 -20.47 -15.48
CA TYR A 94 -5.61 -21.19 -16.58
C TYR A 94 -5.20 -22.59 -16.10
N LEU A 95 -5.22 -23.60 -16.98
CA LEU A 95 -4.65 -24.96 -16.81
C LEU A 95 -4.83 -25.67 -15.44
N ASN A 96 -5.97 -25.51 -14.77
CA ASN A 96 -6.28 -26.14 -13.46
C ASN A 96 -5.34 -25.72 -12.30
N TYR A 97 -4.74 -24.53 -12.34
CA TYR A 97 -3.90 -24.01 -11.25
C TYR A 97 -4.67 -23.75 -9.95
N ASN A 98 -6.00 -23.84 -9.97
CA ASN A 98 -6.82 -23.91 -8.75
C ASN A 98 -6.59 -25.21 -7.94
N THR A 99 -5.96 -26.23 -8.51
CA THR A 99 -5.72 -27.51 -7.83
C THR A 99 -4.26 -27.75 -7.47
N THR A 100 -3.31 -27.14 -8.20
CA THR A 100 -1.87 -27.33 -8.01
C THR A 100 -1.26 -26.23 -7.15
N SER A 101 -0.25 -26.57 -6.35
CA SER A 101 0.58 -25.58 -5.63
C SER A 101 1.79 -25.23 -6.48
N ALA A 102 1.56 -24.53 -7.60
CA ALA A 102 2.60 -24.16 -8.56
C ALA A 102 2.90 -22.66 -8.50
N PRO A 103 4.13 -22.22 -8.82
CA PRO A 103 4.48 -20.81 -8.87
C PRO A 103 3.69 -20.07 -9.95
N CYS A 104 3.49 -18.78 -9.74
CA CYS A 104 2.78 -17.92 -10.67
C CYS A 104 3.32 -16.50 -10.58
N GLU A 105 3.38 -15.81 -11.72
CA GLU A 105 3.89 -14.45 -11.82
C GLU A 105 2.90 -13.53 -12.50
N HIS A 106 2.66 -12.37 -11.89
CA HIS A 106 1.95 -11.28 -12.54
C HIS A 106 3.00 -10.38 -13.18
N LEU A 107 3.08 -10.42 -14.51
CA LEU A 107 3.97 -9.55 -15.27
C LEU A 107 3.14 -8.43 -15.85
N THR A 108 3.44 -7.18 -15.50
CA THR A 108 2.95 -6.03 -16.27
C THR A 108 4.14 -5.48 -17.06
N VAL A 109 4.05 -5.44 -18.39
CA VAL A 109 5.06 -4.89 -19.30
C VAL A 109 4.32 -4.11 -20.38
N ASP A 110 4.78 -2.90 -20.69
CA ASP A 110 4.19 -2.04 -21.73
C ASP A 110 2.67 -1.90 -21.61
N ASN A 111 2.17 -1.59 -20.41
CA ASN A 111 0.74 -1.43 -20.11
C ASN A 111 -0.11 -2.71 -20.26
N VAL A 112 0.51 -3.89 -20.37
CA VAL A 112 -0.21 -5.16 -20.49
C VAL A 112 0.16 -6.09 -19.36
N ARG A 113 -0.86 -6.68 -18.73
CA ARG A 113 -0.70 -7.71 -17.71
C ARG A 113 -0.80 -9.11 -18.30
N TRP A 114 0.12 -9.94 -17.88
CA TRP A 114 0.27 -11.35 -18.24
C TRP A 114 0.35 -12.19 -16.99
N MET A 115 -0.25 -13.39 -17.03
CA MET A 115 0.01 -14.42 -16.03
C MET A 115 1.02 -15.39 -16.62
N TYR A 116 2.15 -15.55 -15.95
CA TYR A 116 3.21 -16.46 -16.34
C TYR A 116 3.37 -17.56 -15.30
N TYR A 117 3.47 -18.79 -15.77
CA TYR A 117 3.63 -19.99 -14.98
C TYR A 117 4.96 -20.64 -15.32
N PRO A 118 6.00 -20.43 -14.49
CA PRO A 118 7.38 -20.71 -14.89
C PRO A 118 7.72 -22.20 -14.98
N ASP A 119 7.06 -23.06 -14.19
CA ASP A 119 7.37 -24.50 -14.19
C ASP A 119 6.96 -25.17 -15.52
N GLU A 120 5.95 -24.62 -16.19
CA GLU A 120 5.40 -25.12 -17.45
C GLU A 120 5.82 -24.29 -18.67
N ASP A 121 6.61 -23.22 -18.46
CA ASP A 121 6.90 -22.17 -19.45
C ASP A 121 5.64 -21.75 -20.23
N ASN A 122 4.59 -21.42 -19.49
CA ASN A 122 3.31 -21.05 -20.10
C ASN A 122 2.86 -19.67 -19.65
N CYS A 123 2.32 -18.90 -20.58
CA CYS A 123 1.94 -17.53 -20.36
C CYS A 123 0.65 -17.19 -21.10
N CYS A 124 -0.19 -16.41 -20.45
CA CYS A 124 -1.43 -15.93 -21.03
C CYS A 124 -1.63 -14.42 -20.82
N TYR A 125 -2.29 -13.80 -21.79
CA TYR A 125 -2.76 -12.42 -21.74
C TYR A 125 -3.90 -12.26 -20.74
N CYS A 126 -3.74 -11.35 -19.79
CA CYS A 126 -4.78 -11.04 -18.81
C CYS A 126 -5.64 -9.87 -19.27
N CYS A 127 -5.04 -8.68 -19.43
CA CYS A 127 -5.74 -7.41 -19.72
C CYS A 127 -4.73 -6.27 -19.92
N ASN A 128 -5.19 -5.11 -20.40
CA ASN A 128 -4.36 -3.92 -20.62
C ASN A 128 -4.63 -2.79 -19.60
N ALA A 129 -3.90 -1.68 -19.69
CA ALA A 129 -4.02 -0.55 -18.77
C ALA A 129 -5.36 0.18 -18.84
N GLU A 130 -6.01 0.24 -20.02
CA GLU A 130 -7.35 0.82 -20.16
C GLU A 130 -8.39 0.01 -19.37
N GLN A 131 -8.14 -1.29 -19.22
CA GLN A 131 -8.92 -2.21 -18.40
C GLN A 131 -8.49 -2.22 -16.93
N GLY A 132 -7.54 -1.38 -16.52
CA GLY A 132 -7.06 -1.30 -15.13
C GLY A 132 -5.91 -2.25 -14.78
N CYS A 133 -5.22 -2.82 -15.77
CA CYS A 133 -4.15 -3.80 -15.56
C CYS A 133 -2.72 -3.26 -15.76
N GLY A 134 -2.58 -1.93 -15.85
CA GLY A 134 -1.28 -1.27 -15.81
C GLY A 134 -0.59 -1.38 -14.44
N ILE A 135 0.63 -0.86 -14.36
CA ILE A 135 1.31 -0.72 -13.08
C ILE A 135 0.61 0.37 -12.24
N LEU A 136 0.73 0.27 -10.91
CA LEU A 136 0.37 1.39 -10.05
C LEU A 136 1.33 2.54 -10.33
N LYS A 137 0.82 3.77 -10.46
CA LYS A 137 1.68 4.95 -10.59
C LYS A 137 2.43 5.19 -9.28
N PRO A 138 3.63 5.79 -9.29
CA PRO A 138 4.36 6.08 -8.06
C PRO A 138 3.55 6.84 -7.00
N ASP A 139 2.63 7.68 -7.44
CA ASP A 139 1.77 8.55 -6.65
C ASP A 139 0.35 7.99 -6.46
N TRP A 140 0.13 6.68 -6.62
CA TRP A 140 -1.20 6.07 -6.50
C TRP A 140 -1.88 6.27 -5.12
N LEU A 141 -1.10 6.63 -4.08
CA LEU A 141 -1.58 6.91 -2.72
C LEU A 141 -1.85 8.40 -2.43
N GLN A 142 -1.82 9.29 -3.42
CA GLN A 142 -2.08 10.72 -3.19
C GLN A 142 -3.48 11.00 -2.60
N GLY A 143 -4.45 10.14 -2.87
CA GLY A 143 -5.80 10.21 -2.30
C GLY A 143 -5.97 9.56 -0.93
N ALA A 144 -4.91 9.04 -0.31
CA ALA A 144 -5.00 8.31 0.96
C ALA A 144 -5.14 9.25 2.17
N THR A 145 -5.91 8.81 3.16
CA THR A 145 -6.09 9.48 4.45
C THR A 145 -5.05 8.98 5.44
N PHE A 146 -4.34 9.90 6.10
CA PHE A 146 -3.41 9.55 7.19
C PHE A 146 -4.21 9.13 8.42
N LEU A 147 -3.89 7.96 8.99
CA LEU A 147 -4.54 7.43 10.18
C LEU A 147 -3.72 7.66 11.45
N GLY A 148 -2.40 7.84 11.32
CA GLY A 148 -1.52 8.08 12.45
C GLY A 148 -0.22 7.28 12.37
N PHE A 149 0.39 7.13 13.54
CA PHE A 149 1.62 6.38 13.74
C PHE A 149 1.29 5.03 14.35
N GLU A 150 1.92 3.98 13.83
CA GLU A 150 1.83 2.62 14.36
C GLU A 150 3.23 1.99 14.40
N GLU A 151 3.35 0.85 15.06
CA GLU A 151 4.57 0.04 15.04
C GLU A 151 4.29 -1.28 14.34
N ILE A 152 5.04 -1.57 13.28
CA ILE A 152 4.96 -2.83 12.53
C ILE A 152 6.26 -3.59 12.78
N TYR A 153 6.20 -4.67 13.56
CA TYR A 153 7.36 -5.51 13.91
C TYR A 153 8.55 -4.73 14.49
N GLY A 154 8.30 -3.81 15.42
CA GLY A 154 9.35 -2.96 16.00
C GLY A 154 9.82 -1.81 15.09
N THR A 155 9.23 -1.65 13.90
CA THR A 155 9.53 -0.56 12.98
C THR A 155 8.43 0.50 13.06
N PRO A 156 8.75 1.78 13.39
CA PRO A 156 7.80 2.88 13.31
C PRO A 156 7.25 3.02 11.90
N ALA A 157 5.94 3.22 11.79
CA ALA A 157 5.23 3.28 10.52
C ALA A 157 4.20 4.41 10.47
N PHE A 158 4.06 5.03 9.31
CA PHE A 158 2.87 5.79 8.96
C PHE A 158 1.77 4.84 8.52
N SER A 159 0.56 5.05 9.03
CA SER A 159 -0.65 4.28 8.68
C SER A 159 -1.54 5.12 7.77
N TRP A 160 -1.99 4.53 6.66
CA TRP A 160 -2.79 5.18 5.64
C TRP A 160 -3.99 4.32 5.27
N VAL A 161 -5.09 4.95 4.85
CA VAL A 161 -6.24 4.26 4.25
C VAL A 161 -6.64 4.88 2.93
N MET A 162 -6.98 4.03 1.95
CA MET A 162 -7.63 4.42 0.71
C MET A 162 -8.82 3.50 0.42
N TYR A 163 -9.78 3.97 -0.37
CA TYR A 163 -10.99 3.21 -0.68
C TYR A 163 -11.05 2.90 -2.19
N GLU A 164 -11.15 1.61 -2.54
CA GLU A 164 -11.39 1.15 -3.92
C GLU A 164 -12.88 1.13 -4.31
N GLY A 165 -13.73 1.61 -3.40
CA GLY A 165 -15.18 1.67 -3.53
C GLY A 165 -15.85 1.80 -2.17
N PRO A 166 -17.19 1.89 -2.13
CA PRO A 166 -17.91 1.95 -0.87
C PRO A 166 -17.57 0.77 0.04
N ASN A 167 -17.08 1.06 1.25
CA ASN A 167 -16.73 0.07 2.27
C ASN A 167 -15.67 -0.96 1.84
N LYS A 168 -14.76 -0.58 0.93
CA LYS A 168 -13.60 -1.39 0.53
C LYS A 168 -12.29 -0.70 0.90
N PRO A 169 -11.94 -0.64 2.20
CA PRO A 169 -10.71 0.00 2.63
C PRO A 169 -9.50 -0.87 2.27
N ASN A 170 -8.44 -0.20 1.85
CA ASN A 170 -7.10 -0.73 1.76
C ASN A 170 -6.25 0.07 2.73
N TYR A 171 -5.64 -0.62 3.69
CA TYR A 171 -4.74 -0.03 4.66
C TYR A 171 -3.30 -0.27 4.24
N ILE A 172 -2.47 0.76 4.35
CA ILE A 172 -1.07 0.74 3.91
C ILE A 172 -0.21 1.27 5.05
N TRP A 173 0.88 0.55 5.32
CA TRP A 173 1.89 0.96 6.28
C TRP A 173 3.24 1.08 5.59
N GLU A 174 3.93 2.19 5.82
CA GLU A 174 5.27 2.48 5.32
C GLU A 174 6.15 3.06 6.43
N THR A 175 7.47 2.97 6.29
CA THR A 175 8.45 3.57 7.21
C THR A 175 8.33 5.10 7.27
N THR A 176 8.95 5.73 8.28
CA THR A 176 8.68 7.13 8.65
C THR A 176 9.72 8.15 8.15
N GLU A 177 10.49 7.83 7.12
CA GLU A 177 11.51 8.74 6.58
C GLU A 177 10.87 10.06 6.11
N ALA A 178 11.60 11.17 6.30
CA ALA A 178 11.10 12.49 5.93
C ALA A 178 10.81 12.59 4.42
N ASN A 179 11.69 11.99 3.60
CA ASN A 179 11.55 11.90 2.16
C ASN A 179 10.70 10.67 1.76
N PRO A 180 9.51 10.83 1.13
CA PRO A 180 8.67 9.71 0.72
C PRO A 180 9.37 8.67 -0.16
N LEU A 181 10.33 9.09 -0.99
CA LEU A 181 11.05 8.18 -1.90
C LEU A 181 12.01 7.22 -1.16
N GLU A 182 12.36 7.54 0.08
CA GLU A 182 13.20 6.71 0.94
C GLU A 182 12.38 5.76 1.81
N ARG A 183 11.05 5.92 1.85
CA ARG A 183 10.17 5.04 2.60
C ARG A 183 10.04 3.69 1.93
N SER A 184 9.88 2.67 2.75
CA SER A 184 9.66 1.29 2.35
C SER A 184 8.29 0.83 2.84
N LEU A 185 7.60 0.05 2.01
CA LEU A 185 6.35 -0.58 2.42
C LEU A 185 6.62 -1.66 3.46
N LEU A 186 5.75 -1.74 4.46
CA LEU A 186 5.82 -2.69 5.56
C LEU A 186 4.63 -3.64 5.59
N LYS A 187 3.43 -3.12 5.32
CA LYS A 187 2.20 -3.90 5.30
C LYS A 187 1.18 -3.32 4.33
N ILE A 188 0.40 -4.19 3.69
CA ILE A 188 -0.84 -3.84 3.00
C ILE A 188 -1.94 -4.77 3.54
N ALA A 189 -3.09 -4.23 3.92
CA ALA A 189 -4.26 -5.01 4.27
C ALA A 189 -5.44 -4.59 3.39
N ARG A 190 -5.96 -5.53 2.60
CA ARG A 190 -7.10 -5.32 1.72
C ARG A 190 -8.35 -5.85 2.38
N ASN A 191 -9.13 -4.95 2.95
CA ASN A 191 -10.33 -5.29 3.73
C ASN A 191 -10.01 -6.40 4.76
N ASN A 192 -10.85 -7.43 4.87
CA ASN A 192 -10.69 -8.55 5.81
C ASN A 192 -10.19 -9.85 5.17
N TYR A 193 -9.83 -9.85 3.88
CA TYR A 193 -9.54 -11.10 3.14
C TYR A 193 -8.07 -11.28 2.76
N GLN A 194 -7.27 -10.21 2.69
CA GLN A 194 -5.86 -10.31 2.33
C GLN A 194 -4.99 -9.39 3.18
N GLU A 195 -3.90 -9.93 3.68
CA GLU A 195 -2.80 -9.18 4.30
C GLU A 195 -1.49 -9.51 3.60
N ILE A 196 -0.65 -8.51 3.37
CA ILE A 196 0.66 -8.66 2.77
C ILE A 196 1.66 -7.99 3.69
N TYR A 197 2.56 -8.78 4.26
CA TYR A 197 3.65 -8.32 5.10
C TYR A 197 4.92 -8.28 4.28
N ILE A 198 5.56 -7.12 4.25
CA ILE A 198 6.65 -6.83 3.32
C ILE A 198 7.92 -6.68 4.14
N GLN A 199 9.00 -7.35 3.72
CA GLN A 199 10.27 -7.24 4.40
C GLN A 199 10.80 -5.80 4.27
N ASN A 200 11.28 -5.24 5.39
CA ASN A 200 11.91 -3.93 5.43
C ASN A 200 13.35 -3.98 4.86
N GLN A 201 13.47 -4.47 3.63
CA GLN A 201 14.72 -4.61 2.88
C GLN A 201 14.44 -4.29 1.42
N ILE A 202 14.55 -3.01 1.07
CA ILE A 202 14.36 -2.54 -0.30
C ILE A 202 15.64 -2.75 -1.11
N ARG A 203 15.51 -3.45 -2.24
CA ARG A 203 16.58 -3.61 -3.23
C ARG A 203 16.38 -2.60 -4.36
N ARG A 204 17.41 -1.83 -4.67
CA ARG A 204 17.39 -0.81 -5.76
C ARG A 204 18.04 -1.30 -7.05
N ASP A 205 18.93 -2.28 -6.93
CA ASP A 205 19.48 -3.02 -8.05
C ASP A 205 18.48 -4.14 -8.37
N VAL A 206 17.64 -3.91 -9.38
CA VAL A 206 16.67 -4.87 -9.87
C VAL A 206 16.95 -5.17 -11.33
N GLN A 207 16.79 -6.44 -11.69
CA GLN A 207 16.91 -6.87 -13.07
C GLN A 207 15.76 -6.32 -13.90
N ASN A 208 16.02 -6.04 -15.18
CA ASN A 208 14.98 -5.64 -16.11
C ASN A 208 13.91 -6.72 -16.20
N ILE A 209 12.64 -6.30 -16.17
CA ILE A 209 11.50 -7.20 -16.30
C ILE A 209 11.26 -7.44 -17.78
N THR A 210 11.57 -8.65 -18.25
CA THR A 210 11.37 -9.07 -19.64
C THR A 210 10.19 -10.00 -19.76
N LEU A 211 9.44 -9.90 -20.86
CA LEU A 211 8.34 -10.81 -21.16
C LEU A 211 8.87 -12.15 -21.71
N PRO A 212 8.49 -13.31 -21.14
CA PRO A 212 8.82 -14.63 -21.69
C PRO A 212 8.31 -14.82 -23.12
N ALA A 213 9.04 -15.60 -23.92
CA ALA A 213 8.67 -15.88 -25.32
C ALA A 213 7.36 -16.68 -25.44
N SER A 214 6.96 -17.41 -24.39
CA SER A 214 5.69 -18.13 -24.29
C SER A 214 4.48 -17.20 -24.18
N CYS A 215 4.67 -15.90 -23.88
CA CYS A 215 3.59 -14.93 -23.78
C CYS A 215 3.06 -14.52 -25.16
N SER A 216 1.77 -14.75 -25.38
CA SER A 216 1.09 -14.42 -26.63
C SER A 216 -0.32 -13.91 -26.36
N TYR A 217 -0.73 -12.88 -27.11
CA TYR A 217 -2.11 -12.36 -27.07
C TYR A 217 -3.16 -13.40 -27.49
N GLN A 218 -2.75 -14.45 -28.21
CA GLN A 218 -3.64 -15.53 -28.62
C GLN A 218 -4.02 -16.45 -27.44
N ASN A 219 -3.18 -16.50 -26.40
CA ASN A 219 -3.42 -17.29 -25.21
C ASN A 219 -4.07 -16.40 -24.15
N GLN A 220 -5.38 -16.43 -24.00
CA GLN A 220 -6.09 -15.58 -23.03
C GLN A 220 -6.28 -16.29 -21.69
N CYS A 221 -5.98 -15.61 -20.58
CA CYS A 221 -6.22 -16.14 -19.23
C CYS A 221 -7.72 -16.14 -18.90
N GLY A 222 -8.24 -17.18 -18.26
CA GLY A 222 -9.60 -17.18 -17.71
C GLY A 222 -9.73 -16.45 -16.36
N ALA A 223 -10.68 -16.89 -15.54
CA ALA A 223 -11.00 -16.34 -14.21
C ALA A 223 -10.97 -14.80 -14.18
N LYS A 224 -10.29 -14.20 -13.19
CA LYS A 224 -10.36 -12.76 -12.93
C LYS A 224 -9.98 -11.92 -14.15
N CYS A 225 -9.06 -12.41 -14.98
CA CYS A 225 -8.68 -11.75 -16.22
C CYS A 225 -9.85 -11.61 -17.21
N ALA A 226 -10.70 -12.63 -17.36
CA ALA A 226 -11.88 -12.55 -18.22
C ALA A 226 -12.87 -11.45 -17.79
N VAL A 227 -13.00 -11.21 -16.47
CA VAL A 227 -13.80 -10.07 -15.96
C VAL A 227 -13.17 -8.73 -16.33
N PHE A 228 -11.85 -8.58 -16.19
CA PHE A 228 -11.18 -7.35 -16.58
C PHE A 228 -11.29 -7.06 -18.08
N ARG A 229 -11.37 -8.12 -18.91
CA ARG A 229 -11.62 -7.98 -20.34
C ARG A 229 -13.08 -7.72 -20.71
N GLY A 230 -14.01 -7.81 -19.76
CA GLY A 230 -15.45 -7.68 -20.01
C GLY A 230 -16.08 -8.91 -20.66
N GLU A 231 -15.39 -10.05 -20.65
CA GLU A 231 -15.84 -11.31 -21.25
C GLU A 231 -16.69 -12.16 -20.28
N ALA A 232 -16.56 -11.89 -18.98
CA ALA A 232 -17.30 -12.58 -17.91
C ALA A 232 -17.85 -11.58 -16.88
N THR A 233 -18.89 -11.98 -16.13
CA THR A 233 -19.42 -11.19 -15.02
C THR A 233 -18.68 -11.53 -13.72
N ALA A 234 -18.55 -10.56 -12.81
CA ALA A 234 -17.86 -10.74 -11.53
C ALA A 234 -18.52 -11.78 -10.59
N GLN A 235 -19.73 -12.23 -10.90
CA GLN A 235 -20.48 -13.25 -10.14
C GLN A 235 -20.14 -14.68 -10.56
N ALA A 236 -19.44 -14.85 -11.69
CA ALA A 236 -19.15 -16.15 -12.31
C ALA A 236 -17.77 -16.73 -11.95
N ILE A 237 -17.02 -16.09 -11.04
CA ILE A 237 -15.66 -16.46 -10.62
C ILE A 237 -15.62 -16.43 -9.10
#